data_AF-D3JVD6-F1
#
_entry.id   AF-D3JVD6-F1
#
_cell.length_a   1.000
_cell.length_b   1.000
_cell.length_c   1.000
_cell.angle_alpha   90.00
_cell.angle_beta   90.00
_cell.angle_gamma   90.00
#
_symmetry.space_group_name_H-M   'P 1'
#
loop_
_entity.id
_entity.type
_entity.pdbx_description
1 polymer ?
#
loop_
_entity_poly.entity_id
_entity_poly.type
_entity_poly.pdbx_seq_one_letter_code
_entity_poly.pdbx_strand_id
1 'polypeptide(L)'
;MRKPGEWMQMPIDERILEALDTSGMILSPAVIAKNIDKTRSEVNRRLSVLVEQGFVTRVERGYYEIAERGSEYLSGDFDASVLDGEE
;
A
#
# COMPACT_ATOMS: atom_id res chain seq x y z
N MET A 1 8.50 4.32 -14.87
CA MET A 1 7.94 5.43 -14.09
C MET A 1 6.64 4.93 -13.50
N ARG A 2 6.41 5.10 -12.20
CA ARG A 2 5.18 4.64 -11.54
C ARG A 2 3.97 5.38 -12.11
N LYS A 3 2.83 4.70 -12.19
CA LYS A 3 1.58 5.24 -12.73
C LYS A 3 0.46 5.08 -11.70
N PRO A 4 0.28 6.05 -10.80
CA PRO A 4 -0.76 5.98 -9.77
C PRO A 4 -2.15 6.07 -10.40
N GLY A 5 -3.11 5.32 -9.87
CA GLY A 5 -4.53 5.49 -10.19
C GLY A 5 -5.15 6.64 -9.40
N GLU A 6 -6.30 7.14 -9.86
CA GLU A 6 -7.05 8.23 -9.20
C GLU A 6 -7.51 7.86 -7.78
N TRP A 7 -7.68 6.57 -7.51
CA TRP A 7 -8.05 6.02 -6.21
C TRP A 7 -6.92 6.06 -5.16
N MET A 8 -5.67 6.27 -5.59
CA MET A 8 -4.51 6.30 -4.71
C MET A 8 -4.38 7.65 -3.99
N GLN A 9 -4.06 7.62 -2.70
CA GLN A 9 -3.79 8.82 -1.91
C GLN A 9 -2.29 9.07 -1.81
N MET A 10 -1.79 9.92 -2.70
CA MET A 10 -0.38 10.29 -2.75
C MET A 10 0.02 11.35 -1.70
N PRO A 11 1.22 11.25 -1.07
CA PRO A 11 2.23 10.20 -1.22
C PRO A 11 2.09 9.05 -0.21
N ILE A 12 0.96 8.93 0.48
CA ILE A 12 0.82 8.03 1.64
C ILE A 12 0.84 6.57 1.20
N ASP A 13 0.11 6.23 0.16
CA ASP A 13 0.03 4.85 -0.32
C ASP A 13 1.37 4.34 -0.81
N GLU A 14 2.10 5.16 -1.56
CA GLU A 14 3.48 4.82 -1.95
C GLU A 14 4.37 4.59 -0.75
N ARG A 15 4.32 5.46 0.27
CA ARG A 15 5.13 5.27 1.47
C ARG A 15 4.74 4.00 2.24
N ILE A 16 3.46 3.60 2.22
CA ILE A 16 3.02 2.33 2.82
C ILE A 16 3.63 1.16 2.05
N LEU A 17 3.52 1.17 0.71
CA LEU A 17 4.07 0.12 -0.14
C LEU A 17 5.59 0.04 0.00
N GLU A 18 6.30 1.16 -0.06
CA GLU A 18 7.75 1.23 0.10
C GLU A 18 8.22 0.72 1.47
N ALA A 19 7.48 1.03 2.54
CA ALA A 19 7.79 0.53 3.88
C ALA A 19 7.66 -1.00 3.96
N LEU A 20 6.62 -1.57 3.35
CA LEU A 20 6.42 -3.02 3.29
C LEU A 20 7.49 -3.69 2.42
N ASP A 21 7.68 -3.21 1.19
CA ASP A 21 8.61 -3.76 0.19
C ASP A 21 10.07 -3.73 0.68
N THR A 22 10.54 -2.55 1.10
CA THR A 22 11.94 -2.37 1.53
C THR A 22 12.26 -3.17 2.78
N SER A 23 11.27 -3.39 3.66
CA SER A 23 11.47 -4.18 4.86
C SER A 23 11.51 -5.68 4.59
N GLY A 24 10.77 -6.17 3.57
CA GLY A 24 10.53 -7.59 3.36
C GLY A 24 9.83 -8.28 4.54
N MET A 25 9.16 -7.52 5.41
CA MET A 25 8.56 -7.99 6.65
C MET A 25 7.05 -7.80 6.68
N ILE A 26 6.40 -8.57 7.55
CA ILE A 26 5.02 -8.34 7.97
C ILE A 26 5.01 -7.19 8.98
N LEU A 27 4.30 -6.10 8.66
CA LEU A 27 4.24 -4.89 9.48
C LEU A 27 2.82 -4.62 10.00
N SER A 28 2.75 -3.98 11.16
CA SER A 28 1.49 -3.45 11.69
C SER A 28 1.25 -2.00 11.27
N PRO A 29 0.00 -1.51 11.25
CA PRO A 29 -0.31 -0.11 10.91
C PRO A 29 0.44 0.90 11.79
N ALA A 30 0.69 0.55 13.06
CA ALA A 30 1.40 1.43 13.99
C ALA A 30 2.89 1.57 13.63
N VAL A 31 3.53 0.47 13.22
CA VAL A 31 4.93 0.47 12.79
C VAL A 31 5.08 1.25 11.49
N ILE A 32 4.21 1.01 10.51
CA ILE A 32 4.23 1.75 9.23
C ILE A 32 4.04 3.25 9.49
N ALA A 33 2.98 3.63 10.22
CA ALA A 33 2.66 5.02 10.54
C ALA A 33 3.81 5.77 11.21
N LYS A 34 4.49 5.12 12.17
CA LYS A 34 5.66 5.69 12.86
C LYS A 34 6.81 6.00 11.91
N ASN A 35 7.01 5.18 10.88
CA ASN A 35 8.16 5.33 9.96
C ASN A 35 7.86 6.24 8.77
N ILE A 36 6.59 6.50 8.44
CA ILE A 36 6.21 7.36 7.30
C ILE A 36 5.69 8.75 7.71
N ASP A 37 5.79 9.08 9.00
CA ASP A 37 5.30 10.31 9.64
C ASP A 37 3.80 10.55 9.40
N LYS A 38 2.98 9.53 9.71
CA LYS A 38 1.53 9.56 9.56
C LYS A 38 0.83 9.02 10.80
N THR A 39 -0.47 9.25 10.87
CA THR A 39 -1.28 8.68 11.97
C THR A 39 -1.61 7.22 11.69
N ARG A 40 -1.71 6.41 12.75
CA ARG A 40 -2.15 5.00 12.64
C ARG A 40 -3.52 4.89 11.96
N SER A 41 -4.43 5.81 12.24
CA SER A 41 -5.80 5.81 11.70
C SER A 41 -5.81 6.03 10.18
N GLU A 42 -5.01 6.97 9.70
CA GLU A 42 -4.83 7.24 8.28
C GLU A 42 -4.20 6.06 7.55
N VAL A 43 -3.12 5.50 8.08
CA VAL A 43 -2.47 4.29 7.52
C VAL A 43 -3.43 3.11 7.49
N ASN A 44 -4.21 2.89 8.55
CA ASN A 44 -5.15 1.76 8.59
C ASN A 44 -6.25 1.89 7.53
N ARG A 45 -6.76 3.11 7.30
CA ARG A 45 -7.74 3.36 6.24
C ARG A 45 -7.15 3.08 4.85
N ARG A 46 -5.91 3.53 4.60
CA ARG A 46 -5.24 3.28 3.32
C ARG A 46 -4.86 1.83 3.11
N LEU A 47 -4.45 1.11 4.15
CA LEU A 47 -4.20 -0.33 4.10
C LEU A 47 -5.47 -1.11 3.69
N SER A 48 -6.66 -0.71 4.15
CA SER A 48 -7.91 -1.34 3.69
C SER A 48 -8.08 -1.19 2.18
N VAL A 49 -7.92 0.02 1.64
CA VAL A 49 -8.03 0.28 0.19
C VAL A 49 -6.97 -0.49 -0.59
N LEU A 50 -5.72 -0.48 -0.12
CA LEU A 50 -4.63 -1.22 -0.79
C LEU A 50 -4.84 -2.74 -0.76
N VAL A 51 -5.51 -3.27 0.27
CA VAL A 51 -5.92 -4.69 0.32
C VAL A 51 -7.04 -4.97 -0.67
N GLU A 52 -8.07 -4.11 -0.72
CA GLU A 52 -9.18 -4.22 -1.67
C GLU A 52 -8.69 -4.19 -3.12
N GLN A 53 -7.72 -3.31 -3.42
CA GLN A 53 -7.11 -3.17 -4.74
C GLN A 53 -5.98 -4.19 -5.01
N GLY A 54 -5.67 -5.08 -4.07
CA GLY A 54 -4.70 -6.18 -4.24
C GLY A 54 -3.22 -5.79 -4.23
N PHE A 55 -2.85 -4.62 -3.71
CA PHE A 55 -1.45 -4.17 -3.60
C PHE A 55 -0.80 -4.61 -2.28
N VAL A 56 -1.61 -4.95 -1.28
CA VAL A 56 -1.18 -5.37 0.06
C VAL A 56 -1.99 -6.61 0.45
N THR A 57 -1.35 -7.58 1.10
CA THR A 57 -2.02 -8.74 1.69
C THR A 57 -2.19 -8.52 3.19
N ARG A 58 -3.40 -8.75 3.71
CA ARG A 58 -3.64 -8.82 5.15
C ARG A 58 -3.45 -10.26 5.63
N VAL A 59 -2.27 -10.55 6.20
CA VAL A 59 -1.92 -11.89 6.71
C VAL A 59 -2.83 -12.30 7.86
N GLU A 60 -3.07 -11.38 8.80
CA GLU A 60 -4.03 -11.54 9.89
C GLU A 60 -4.47 -10.18 10.44
N ARG A 61 -5.27 -10.16 11.51
CA ARG A 61 -5.81 -8.91 12.06
C ARG A 61 -4.69 -7.98 12.55
N GLY A 62 -4.38 -6.96 11.76
CA GLY A 62 -3.42 -5.91 12.12
C GLY A 62 -2.01 -6.16 11.61
N TYR A 63 -1.83 -7.14 10.72
CA TYR A 63 -0.55 -7.53 10.15
C TYR A 63 -0.68 -7.60 8.63
N TYR A 64 0.23 -6.92 7.93
CA TYR A 64 0.17 -6.68 6.50
C TYR A 64 1.54 -6.91 5.86
N GLU A 65 1.55 -7.42 4.65
CA GLU A 65 2.73 -7.57 3.79
C GLU A 65 2.43 -7.03 2.39
N ILE A 66 3.46 -6.71 1.62
CA ILE A 66 3.26 -6.30 0.23
C ILE A 66 2.79 -7.49 -0.61
N ALA A 67 1.86 -7.26 -1.53
CA ALA A 67 1.46 -8.25 -2.53
C ALA A 67 2.30 -8.09 -3.81
N GLU A 68 2.34 -9.11 -4.66
CA GLU A 68 3.08 -9.10 -5.94
C GLU A 68 2.78 -7.83 -6.78
N ARG A 69 1.49 -7.52 -6.96
CA ARG A 69 1.03 -6.30 -7.65
C ARG A 69 1.59 -5.02 -7.03
N GLY A 70 1.71 -4.96 -5.71
CA GLY A 70 2.30 -3.83 -5.01
C GLY A 70 3.76 -3.62 -5.40
N SER A 71 4.54 -4.71 -5.43
CA SER A 71 5.95 -4.66 -5.85
C SER A 71 6.08 -4.32 -7.35
N GLU A 72 5.23 -4.87 -8.22
CA GLU A 72 5.19 -4.52 -9.66
C GLU A 72 4.83 -3.05 -9.88
N TYR A 73 3.92 -2.49 -9.09
CA TYR A 73 3.63 -1.06 -9.14
C TYR A 73 4.86 -0.22 -8.76
N LEU A 74 5.58 -0.62 -7.70
CA LEU A 74 6.76 0.10 -7.23
C LEU A 74 7.91 0.06 -8.25
N SER A 75 8.10 -1.05 -8.97
CA SER A 75 9.05 -1.17 -10.09
C SER A 75 8.60 -0.41 -11.35
N GLY A 76 7.29 -0.11 -11.45
CA GLY A 76 6.67 0.55 -12.59
C GLY A 76 6.23 -0.42 -13.69
N ASP A 77 6.15 -1.72 -13.37
CA ASP A 77 5.67 -2.79 -14.24
C ASP A 77 4.13 -2.91 -14.22
N PHE A 78 3.48 -2.38 -13.17
CA PHE A 78 2.01 -2.28 -13.08
C PHE A 78 1.51 -0.83 -13.16
N ASP A 79 0.46 -0.62 -13.97
CA ASP A 79 -0.23 0.65 -14.14
C ASP A 79 -1.48 0.68 -13.27
N ALA A 80 -1.44 1.42 -12.14
CA ALA A 80 -2.56 1.42 -11.18
C ALA A 80 -3.80 2.18 -11.68
N SER A 81 -3.68 2.96 -12.76
CA SER A 81 -4.82 3.65 -13.39
C SER A 81 -5.79 2.71 -14.09
N VAL A 82 -5.39 1.45 -14.34
CA VAL A 82 -6.31 0.45 -14.94
C VAL A 82 -7.45 0.06 -14.01
N LEU A 83 -7.34 0.38 -12.71
CA LEU A 83 -8.34 0.12 -11.68
C LEU A 83 -9.23 1.35 -11.43
N ASP A 84 -9.05 2.43 -12.20
CA ASP A 84 -9.91 3.60 -12.11
C ASP A 84 -11.33 3.23 -12.58
N GLY A 85 -12.33 3.42 -11.71
CA GLY A 85 -13.73 3.14 -12.02
C GLY A 85 -14.21 1.71 -11.73
N GLU A 86 -13.39 0.87 -11.08
CA GLU A 86 -13.89 -0.33 -10.41
C GLU A 86 -14.61 0.09 -9.11
N GLU A 87 -15.94 0.23 -9.17
CA GLU A 87 -16.82 0.45 -8.00
C GLU A 87 -17.02 -0.81 -7.14
#